data_AF-A0A4Q3C3Y7-F1
#
_entry.id   AF-A0A4Q3C3Y7-F1
#
_cell.length_a   1.000
_cell.length_b   1.000
_cell.length_c   1.000
_cell.angle_alpha   90.00
_cell.angle_beta   90.00
_cell.angle_gamma   90.00
#
_symmetry.space_group_name_H-M   'P 1'
#
loop_
_entity.id
_entity.type
_entity.pdbx_description
1 polymer ?
#
loop_
_entity_poly.entity_id
_entity_poly.type
_entity_poly.pdbx_seq_one_letter_code
_entity_poly.pdbx_strand_id
1 'polypeptide(L)'
;MSDRKTPAPDVHADIPLLAILGLKDPEGADWSRLRGLQYAQLLSTVRQRMAVHAVCAVLALVIYAGKAPIWTMVAFAAALVSSVVLNFRSNRGVALGDRPRISRDEILSKARATAAVAASWCVGILGFSGFGGDAERAGMGLLVAVLLVGSSMALGAAPLATLIMGAMTGIAAIGSFLWFGQYPLAVAVALMMAGVAKGAFAVARMQLTACLAEAGVAEQSEVVSLLLREFEENQADWLWQIDTNRMIRGASPRFAFALGRPVEEVEG
;
A
#
# COMPACT_ATOMS: atom_id res chain seq x y z
N MET A 1 -38.26 4.88 8.86
CA MET A 1 -37.12 3.94 9.03
C MET A 1 -35.95 4.76 9.52
N SER A 2 -35.45 4.47 10.73
CA SER A 2 -34.34 5.20 11.35
C SER A 2 -33.04 4.79 10.65
N ASP A 3 -32.43 5.74 9.95
CA ASP A 3 -31.16 5.57 9.28
C ASP A 3 -30.06 5.56 10.33
N ARG A 4 -29.47 4.39 10.56
CA ARG A 4 -28.51 4.15 11.64
C ARG A 4 -27.17 4.74 11.18
N LYS A 5 -26.93 6.02 11.47
CA LYS A 5 -25.63 6.67 11.28
C LYS A 5 -24.56 5.84 11.98
N THR A 6 -23.71 5.17 11.19
CA THR A 6 -22.46 4.60 11.68
C THR A 6 -21.61 5.74 12.23
N PRO A 7 -21.15 5.68 13.49
CA PRO A 7 -20.31 6.72 14.05
C PRO A 7 -19.00 6.80 13.24
N ALA A 8 -18.50 8.02 13.04
CA ALA A 8 -17.18 8.23 12.44
C ALA A 8 -16.15 7.36 13.18
N PRO A 9 -15.27 6.65 12.46
CA PRO A 9 -14.28 5.78 13.09
C PRO A 9 -13.41 6.63 14.01
N ASP A 10 -13.36 6.26 15.28
CA ASP A 10 -12.52 6.91 16.26
C ASP A 10 -11.05 6.83 15.80
N VAL A 11 -10.43 7.99 15.55
CA VAL A 11 -9.04 8.11 15.09
C VAL A 11 -8.08 7.52 16.14
N HIS A 12 -8.53 7.33 17.38
CA HIS A 12 -7.80 6.73 18.48
C HIS A 12 -8.09 5.24 18.71
N ALA A 13 -8.96 4.59 17.91
CA ALA A 13 -9.18 3.16 18.02
C ALA A 13 -7.88 2.39 17.76
N ASP A 14 -7.49 1.53 18.71
CA ASP A 14 -6.35 0.64 18.54
C ASP A 14 -6.58 -0.28 17.33
N ILE A 15 -5.91 0.05 16.23
CA ILE A 15 -6.03 -0.70 14.98
C ILE A 15 -5.45 -2.10 15.21
N PRO A 16 -6.24 -3.18 15.04
CA PRO A 16 -5.76 -4.52 15.30
C PRO A 16 -4.67 -4.93 14.31
N LEU A 17 -3.67 -5.69 14.78
CA LEU A 17 -2.50 -6.11 13.99
C LEU A 17 -2.89 -6.78 12.67
N LEU A 18 -3.91 -7.63 12.70
CA LEU A 18 -4.41 -8.32 11.50
C LEU A 18 -5.00 -7.35 10.47
N ALA A 19 -5.53 -6.19 10.88
CA ALA A 19 -6.00 -5.16 9.96
C ALA A 19 -4.83 -4.41 9.32
N ILE A 20 -3.79 -4.10 10.11
CA ILE A 20 -2.54 -3.49 9.61
C ILE A 20 -1.89 -4.40 8.56
N LEU A 21 -1.91 -5.71 8.78
CA LEU A 21 -1.38 -6.71 7.83
C LEU A 21 -2.28 -6.94 6.61
N GLY A 22 -3.48 -6.36 6.57
CA GLY A 22 -4.45 -6.58 5.48
C GLY A 22 -5.15 -7.95 5.52
N LEU A 23 -5.08 -8.66 6.65
CA LEU A 23 -5.65 -10.00 6.83
C LEU A 23 -7.09 -9.97 7.36
N LYS A 24 -7.52 -8.88 8.00
CA LYS A 24 -8.88 -8.68 8.51
C LYS A 24 -9.37 -7.26 8.21
N ASP A 25 -10.66 -7.11 7.95
CA ASP A 25 -11.34 -5.82 7.83
C ASP A 25 -12.11 -5.57 9.13
N PRO A 26 -11.70 -4.59 9.96
CA PRO A 26 -12.50 -4.12 11.09
C PRO A 26 -13.86 -3.57 10.66
N GLU A 27 -14.85 -3.66 11.54
CA GLU A 27 -16.17 -3.04 11.32
C GLU A 27 -16.06 -1.51 11.47
N GLY A 28 -16.81 -0.75 10.65
CA GLY A 28 -16.98 0.71 10.83
C GLY A 28 -16.26 1.64 9.83
N ALA A 29 -15.39 1.15 8.94
CA ALA A 29 -14.75 1.96 7.89
C ALA A 29 -14.68 1.24 6.52
N ASP A 30 -14.66 1.98 5.41
CA ASP A 30 -14.47 1.39 4.06
C ASP A 30 -12.99 1.03 3.81
N TRP A 31 -12.56 -0.07 4.44
CA TRP A 31 -11.20 -0.62 4.35
C TRP A 31 -10.77 -0.95 2.93
N SER A 32 -11.71 -1.26 2.05
CA SER A 32 -11.42 -1.56 0.63
C SER A 32 -10.92 -0.32 -0.11
N ARG A 33 -11.47 0.86 0.22
CA ARG A 33 -11.05 2.16 -0.31
C ARG A 33 -9.71 2.61 0.25
N LEU A 34 -9.51 2.49 1.57
CA LEU A 34 -8.24 2.82 2.24
C LEU A 34 -7.07 2.00 1.67
N ARG A 35 -7.28 0.71 1.41
CA ARG A 35 -6.27 -0.15 0.79
C ARG A 35 -6.02 0.20 -0.68
N GLY A 36 -7.03 0.68 -1.41
CA GLY A 36 -6.89 1.22 -2.76
C GLY A 36 -5.83 2.32 -2.84
N LEU A 37 -5.89 3.28 -1.91
CA LEU A 37 -4.92 4.37 -1.81
C LEU A 37 -3.50 3.89 -1.49
N GLN A 38 -3.36 2.95 -0.55
CA GLN A 38 -2.07 2.33 -0.22
C GLN A 38 -1.43 1.63 -1.43
N TYR A 39 -2.22 0.91 -2.22
CA TYR A 39 -1.70 0.09 -3.32
C TYR A 39 -1.37 0.91 -4.58
N ALA A 40 -2.05 2.03 -4.81
CA ALA A 40 -1.69 2.96 -5.88
C ALA A 40 -0.24 3.46 -5.71
N GLN A 41 0.18 3.74 -4.47
CA GLN A 41 1.57 4.08 -4.16
C GLN A 41 2.55 2.91 -4.39
N LEU A 42 2.11 1.65 -4.23
CA LEU A 42 2.95 0.49 -4.51
C LEU A 42 3.25 0.32 -6.00
N LEU A 43 2.31 0.70 -6.87
CA LEU A 43 2.49 0.58 -8.32
C LEU A 43 3.54 1.55 -8.86
N SER A 44 3.65 2.75 -8.27
CA SER A 44 4.63 3.75 -8.69
C SER A 44 6.09 3.32 -8.43
N THR A 45 6.32 2.44 -7.46
CA THR A 45 7.68 1.97 -7.08
C THR A 45 8.10 0.67 -7.78
N VAL A 46 7.24 0.05 -8.59
CA VAL A 46 7.51 -1.28 -9.20
C VAL A 46 8.79 -1.28 -10.03
N ARG A 47 9.01 -0.28 -10.89
CA ARG A 47 10.19 -0.20 -11.74
C ARG A 47 11.49 -0.11 -10.92
N GLN A 48 11.49 0.73 -9.89
CA GLN A 48 12.63 0.89 -9.00
C GLN A 48 12.94 -0.43 -8.26
N ARG A 49 11.91 -1.13 -7.78
CA ARG A 49 12.08 -2.44 -7.13
C ARG A 49 12.67 -3.47 -8.09
N MET A 50 12.16 -3.55 -9.32
CA MET A 50 12.71 -4.46 -10.33
C MET A 50 14.19 -4.16 -10.62
N ALA A 51 14.57 -2.88 -10.70
CA ALA A 51 15.96 -2.48 -10.90
C ALA A 51 16.85 -2.92 -9.72
N VAL A 52 16.43 -2.70 -8.48
CA VAL A 52 17.17 -3.13 -7.28
C VAL A 52 17.38 -4.65 -7.28
N HIS A 53 16.32 -5.42 -7.53
CA HIS A 53 16.43 -6.88 -7.61
C HIS A 53 17.38 -7.33 -8.72
N ALA A 54 17.32 -6.71 -9.91
CA ALA A 54 18.20 -7.04 -11.02
C ALA A 54 19.66 -6.72 -10.71
N VAL A 55 19.95 -5.55 -10.15
CA VAL A 55 21.31 -5.15 -9.74
C VAL A 55 21.85 -6.10 -8.68
N CYS A 56 21.07 -6.39 -7.63
CA CYS A 56 21.49 -7.34 -6.59
C CYS A 56 21.72 -8.75 -7.16
N ALA A 57 20.89 -9.20 -8.11
CA ALA A 57 21.07 -10.51 -8.74
C ALA A 57 22.36 -10.58 -9.57
N VAL A 58 22.65 -9.53 -10.36
CA VAL A 58 23.92 -9.43 -11.11
C VAL A 58 25.11 -9.44 -10.16
N LEU A 59 25.05 -8.67 -9.07
CA LEU A 59 26.12 -8.65 -8.06
C LEU A 59 26.31 -10.02 -7.41
N ALA A 60 25.23 -10.74 -7.08
CA ALA A 60 25.32 -12.10 -6.56
C ALA A 60 26.04 -13.03 -7.55
N LEU A 61 25.68 -12.97 -8.83
CA LEU A 61 26.34 -13.75 -9.88
C LEU A 61 27.83 -13.39 -10.01
N VAL A 62 28.18 -12.11 -9.91
CA VAL A 62 29.58 -11.65 -9.97
C VAL A 62 30.38 -12.12 -8.75
N ILE A 63 29.82 -12.04 -7.54
CA ILE A 63 30.48 -12.48 -6.29
C ILE A 63 30.90 -13.95 -6.39
N TYR A 64 30.03 -14.79 -6.97
CA TYR A 64 30.23 -16.23 -7.09
C TYR A 64 30.79 -16.69 -8.44
N ALA A 65 31.09 -15.76 -9.37
CA ALA A 65 31.70 -16.08 -10.64
C ALA A 65 33.07 -16.76 -10.43
N GLY A 66 33.27 -17.90 -11.09
CA GLY A 66 34.48 -18.71 -10.94
C GLY A 66 34.62 -19.46 -9.61
N LYS A 67 33.64 -19.33 -8.69
CA LYS A 67 33.62 -20.00 -7.38
C LYS A 67 32.51 -21.03 -7.29
N ALA A 68 31.31 -20.68 -7.76
CA ALA A 68 30.17 -21.57 -7.81
C ALA A 68 30.07 -22.25 -9.20
N PRO A 69 29.57 -23.50 -9.27
CA PRO A 69 29.27 -24.16 -10.53
C PRO A 69 28.24 -23.37 -11.35
N ILE A 70 28.41 -23.35 -12.67
CA ILE A 70 27.53 -22.60 -13.58
C ILE A 70 26.06 -23.03 -13.43
N TRP A 71 25.79 -24.31 -13.14
CA TRP A 71 24.42 -24.80 -13.01
C TRP A 71 23.67 -24.18 -11.82
N THR A 72 24.35 -23.84 -10.70
CA THR A 72 23.70 -23.14 -9.57
C THR A 72 23.36 -21.72 -9.95
N MET A 73 24.25 -21.06 -10.70
CA MET A 73 24.04 -19.70 -11.22
C MET A 73 22.85 -19.64 -12.18
N VAL A 74 22.77 -20.61 -13.10
CA VAL A 74 21.64 -20.76 -14.04
C VAL A 74 20.35 -21.07 -13.28
N ALA A 75 20.38 -21.97 -12.29
CA ALA A 75 19.20 -22.29 -11.49
C ALA A 75 18.67 -21.07 -10.71
N PHE A 76 19.55 -20.29 -10.09
CA PHE A 76 19.18 -19.04 -9.39
C PHE A 76 18.58 -18.01 -10.36
N ALA A 77 19.24 -17.76 -11.49
CA ALA A 77 18.76 -16.81 -12.50
C ALA A 77 17.40 -17.26 -13.07
N ALA A 78 17.25 -18.54 -13.40
CA ALA A 78 16.00 -19.11 -13.90
C ALA A 78 14.88 -19.02 -12.87
N ALA A 79 15.15 -19.30 -11.59
CA ALA A 79 14.17 -19.17 -10.51
C ALA A 79 13.70 -17.72 -10.36
N LEU A 80 14.63 -16.76 -10.37
CA LEU A 80 14.32 -15.35 -10.23
C LEU A 80 13.52 -14.82 -11.44
N VAL A 81 13.95 -15.13 -12.66
CA VAL A 81 13.24 -14.75 -13.89
C VAL A 81 11.85 -15.37 -13.92
N SER A 82 11.72 -16.66 -13.58
CA SER A 82 10.42 -17.34 -13.53
C SER A 82 9.48 -16.67 -12.54
N SER A 83 9.98 -16.31 -11.34
CA SER A 83 9.17 -15.60 -10.34
C SER A 83 8.65 -14.26 -10.88
N VAL A 84 9.49 -13.49 -11.58
CA VAL A 84 9.11 -12.20 -12.18
C VAL A 84 8.09 -12.38 -13.31
N VAL A 85 8.30 -13.36 -14.20
CA VAL A 85 7.40 -13.63 -15.32
C VAL A 85 6.02 -14.09 -14.82
N LEU A 86 5.97 -15.01 -13.84
CA LEU A 86 4.72 -15.45 -13.24
C LEU A 86 3.97 -14.29 -12.58
N ASN A 87 4.69 -13.41 -11.89
CA ASN A 87 4.11 -12.21 -11.28
C ASN A 87 3.55 -11.23 -12.30
N PHE A 88 4.31 -10.97 -13.37
CA PHE A 88 3.86 -10.08 -14.45
C PHE A 88 2.61 -10.63 -15.16
N ARG A 89 2.57 -11.95 -15.42
CA ARG A 89 1.41 -12.61 -16.04
C ARG A 89 0.18 -12.57 -15.13
N SER A 90 0.36 -12.82 -13.84
CA SER A 90 -0.72 -12.82 -12.84
C SER A 90 -1.32 -11.42 -12.63
N ASN A 91 -0.50 -10.37 -12.75
CA ASN A 91 -0.94 -8.99 -12.53
C ASN A 91 -1.44 -8.26 -13.78
N ARG A 92 -1.31 -8.84 -14.98
CA ARG A 92 -1.67 -8.18 -16.24
C ARG A 92 -3.17 -7.85 -16.37
N GLY A 93 -4.03 -8.56 -15.64
CA GLY A 93 -5.49 -8.34 -15.62
C GLY A 93 -5.98 -7.28 -14.61
N VAL A 94 -5.12 -6.83 -13.68
CA VAL A 94 -5.51 -5.89 -12.60
C VAL A 94 -5.29 -4.43 -13.03
N ALA A 95 -4.39 -4.17 -13.99
CA ALA A 95 -3.95 -2.84 -14.38
C ALA A 95 -4.92 -2.04 -15.29
N LEU A 96 -6.11 -2.56 -15.59
CA LEU A 96 -7.01 -2.03 -16.64
C LEU A 96 -8.27 -1.31 -16.12
N GLY A 97 -8.37 -1.00 -14.84
CA GLY A 97 -9.53 -0.25 -14.34
C GLY A 97 -9.18 0.75 -13.23
N ASP A 98 -9.79 1.94 -13.30
CA ASP A 98 -9.93 2.89 -12.19
C ASP A 98 -10.77 2.24 -11.08
N ARG A 99 -10.18 1.28 -10.37
CA ARG A 99 -10.84 0.59 -9.26
C ARG A 99 -10.40 1.24 -7.95
N PRO A 100 -11.23 2.09 -7.33
CA PRO A 100 -10.91 2.71 -6.04
C PRO A 100 -10.90 1.71 -4.87
N ARG A 101 -11.15 0.42 -5.11
CA ARG A 101 -11.27 -0.63 -4.09
C ARG A 101 -10.45 -1.85 -4.45
N ILE A 102 -9.73 -2.38 -3.47
CA ILE A 102 -8.89 -3.57 -3.61
C ILE A 102 -9.51 -4.76 -2.90
N SER A 103 -9.56 -5.87 -3.62
CA SER A 103 -10.06 -7.15 -3.13
C SER A 103 -9.02 -7.86 -2.25
N ARG A 104 -9.50 -8.72 -1.36
CA ARG A 104 -8.60 -9.61 -0.57
C ARG A 104 -7.76 -10.53 -1.46
N ASP A 105 -8.29 -10.93 -2.62
CA ASP A 105 -7.59 -11.78 -3.58
C ASP A 105 -6.36 -11.08 -4.18
N GLU A 106 -6.41 -9.76 -4.38
CA GLU A 106 -5.27 -8.97 -4.85
C GLU A 106 -4.18 -8.84 -3.77
N ILE A 107 -4.56 -8.77 -2.50
CA ILE A 107 -3.62 -8.79 -1.37
C ILE A 107 -2.92 -10.16 -1.29
N LEU A 108 -3.69 -11.24 -1.37
CA LEU A 108 -3.17 -12.61 -1.36
C LEU A 108 -2.32 -12.91 -2.60
N SER A 109 -2.72 -12.44 -3.78
CA SER A 109 -1.92 -12.53 -5.01
C SER A 109 -0.57 -11.84 -4.83
N LYS A 110 -0.53 -10.66 -4.21
CA LYS A 110 0.71 -9.95 -3.91
C LYS A 110 1.59 -10.68 -2.89
N ALA A 111 0.98 -11.28 -1.87
CA ALA A 111 1.69 -12.08 -0.88
C ALA A 111 2.35 -13.30 -1.55
N ARG A 112 1.61 -14.03 -2.41
CA ARG A 112 2.14 -15.15 -3.21
C ARG A 112 3.24 -14.71 -4.16
N ALA A 113 3.05 -13.58 -4.82
CA ALA A 113 4.04 -13.01 -5.73
C ALA A 113 5.37 -12.69 -5.03
N THR A 114 5.26 -12.11 -3.84
CA THR A 114 6.41 -11.78 -3.00
C THR A 114 7.08 -13.04 -2.46
N ALA A 115 6.30 -14.04 -2.04
CA ALA A 115 6.81 -15.34 -1.61
C ALA A 115 7.58 -16.05 -2.72
N ALA A 116 7.11 -15.99 -3.98
CA ALA A 116 7.82 -16.57 -5.12
C ALA A 116 9.18 -15.92 -5.37
N VAL A 117 9.25 -14.57 -5.29
CA VAL A 117 10.52 -13.84 -5.40
C VAL A 117 11.44 -14.18 -4.22
N ALA A 118 10.92 -14.21 -3.01
CA ALA A 118 11.70 -14.55 -1.82
C ALA A 118 12.25 -15.99 -1.88
N ALA A 119 11.44 -16.94 -2.34
CA ALA A 119 11.86 -18.33 -2.56
C ALA A 119 13.01 -18.41 -3.57
N SER A 120 12.94 -17.65 -4.66
CA SER A 120 14.04 -17.61 -5.64
C SER A 120 15.35 -17.07 -5.05
N TRP A 121 15.26 -16.11 -4.12
CA TRP A 121 16.42 -15.65 -3.37
C TRP A 121 16.95 -16.71 -2.40
N CYS A 122 16.08 -17.50 -1.75
CA CYS A 122 16.52 -18.62 -0.92
C CYS A 122 17.31 -19.67 -1.73
N VAL A 123 16.94 -19.90 -2.99
CA VAL A 123 17.73 -20.76 -3.90
C VAL A 123 19.14 -20.21 -4.08
N GLY A 124 19.31 -18.91 -4.27
CA GLY A 124 20.62 -18.27 -4.36
C GLY A 124 21.40 -18.31 -3.04
N ILE A 125 20.75 -17.94 -1.93
CA ILE A 125 21.40 -17.88 -0.60
C ILE A 125 21.93 -19.26 -0.21
N LEU A 126 21.07 -20.27 -0.25
CA LEU A 126 21.42 -21.62 0.17
C LEU A 126 22.28 -22.31 -0.89
N GLY A 127 21.93 -22.17 -2.17
CA GLY A 127 22.63 -22.79 -3.28
C GLY A 127 24.05 -22.28 -3.51
N PHE A 128 24.33 -21.02 -3.16
CA PHE A 128 25.67 -20.45 -3.25
C PHE A 128 26.49 -20.62 -1.97
N SER A 129 25.85 -20.81 -0.81
CA SER A 129 26.53 -20.81 0.50
C SER A 129 27.67 -21.83 0.63
N GLY A 130 27.59 -22.97 -0.07
CA GLY A 130 28.65 -23.99 -0.09
C GLY A 130 29.86 -23.66 -0.96
N PHE A 131 29.81 -22.57 -1.72
CA PHE A 131 30.87 -22.16 -2.64
C PHE A 131 31.53 -20.87 -2.14
N GLY A 132 32.82 -20.67 -2.45
CA GLY A 132 33.58 -19.53 -1.94
C GLY A 132 33.89 -19.58 -0.44
N GLY A 133 34.46 -18.49 0.07
CA GLY A 133 34.85 -18.32 1.46
C GLY A 133 33.91 -17.38 2.20
N ASP A 134 34.41 -16.85 3.32
CA ASP A 134 33.56 -16.06 4.22
C ASP A 134 33.19 -14.70 3.66
N ALA A 135 34.07 -14.12 2.83
CA ALA A 135 33.81 -12.85 2.15
C ALA A 135 32.63 -12.93 1.17
N GLU A 136 32.51 -14.03 0.41
CA GLU A 136 31.41 -14.25 -0.53
C GLU A 136 30.08 -14.43 0.19
N ARG A 137 30.07 -15.20 1.28
CA ARG A 137 28.89 -15.39 2.14
C ARG A 137 28.45 -14.08 2.78
N ALA A 138 29.39 -13.30 3.31
CA ALA A 138 29.12 -11.97 3.85
C ALA A 138 28.57 -11.02 2.76
N GLY A 139 29.14 -11.07 1.54
CA GLY A 139 28.65 -10.32 0.38
C GLY A 139 27.21 -10.68 0.02
N MET A 140 26.84 -11.97 0.05
CA MET A 140 25.45 -12.40 -0.14
C MET A 140 24.54 -11.87 0.97
N GLY A 141 24.99 -11.90 2.23
CA GLY A 141 24.26 -11.31 3.36
C GLY A 141 24.04 -9.81 3.21
N LEU A 142 25.02 -9.07 2.68
CA LEU A 142 24.88 -7.65 2.39
C LEU A 142 23.83 -7.40 1.30
N LEU A 143 23.78 -8.22 0.25
CA LEU A 143 22.74 -8.13 -0.77
C LEU A 143 21.34 -8.40 -0.19
N VAL A 144 21.21 -9.40 0.69
CA VAL A 144 19.97 -9.66 1.43
C VAL A 144 19.59 -8.44 2.28
N ALA A 145 20.55 -7.84 2.99
CA ALA A 145 20.31 -6.62 3.77
C ALA A 145 19.78 -5.48 2.88
N VAL A 146 20.41 -5.22 1.74
CA VAL A 146 19.96 -4.20 0.77
C VAL A 146 18.53 -4.48 0.30
N LEU A 147 18.20 -5.73 -0.01
CA LEU A 147 16.85 -6.11 -0.43
C LEU A 147 15.81 -5.93 0.68
N LEU A 148 16.16 -6.23 1.94
CA LEU A 148 15.28 -6.04 3.09
C LEU A 148 15.00 -4.56 3.36
N VAL A 149 16.03 -3.71 3.36
CA VAL A 149 15.86 -2.26 3.51
C VAL A 149 15.08 -1.67 2.33
N GLY A 150 15.44 -2.05 1.10
CA GLY A 150 14.71 -1.61 -0.08
C GLY A 150 13.24 -2.02 -0.05
N SER A 151 12.93 -3.21 0.48
CA SER A 151 11.56 -3.69 0.66
C SER A 151 10.79 -2.88 1.70
N SER A 152 11.39 -2.55 2.85
CA SER A 152 10.70 -1.78 3.89
C SER A 152 10.36 -0.36 3.45
N MET A 153 11.21 0.27 2.65
CA MET A 153 10.97 1.62 2.11
C MET A 153 9.96 1.62 0.95
N ALA A 154 10.05 0.65 0.04
CA ALA A 154 9.22 0.63 -1.17
C ALA A 154 7.84 -0.04 -0.98
N LEU A 155 7.67 -0.84 0.08
CA LEU A 155 6.44 -1.56 0.41
C LEU A 155 5.82 -1.07 1.73
N GLY A 156 6.02 0.19 2.13
CA GLY A 156 5.40 0.75 3.34
C GLY A 156 3.88 0.53 3.42
N ALA A 157 3.23 0.46 2.25
CA ALA A 157 1.82 0.16 2.05
C ALA A 157 1.45 -1.35 2.03
N ALA A 158 2.42 -2.27 2.06
CA ALA A 158 2.22 -3.73 2.07
C ALA A 158 3.13 -4.42 3.11
N PRO A 159 2.89 -4.21 4.42
CA PRO A 159 3.72 -4.75 5.49
C PRO A 159 3.85 -6.27 5.45
N LEU A 160 2.79 -6.98 5.06
CA LEU A 160 2.81 -8.44 4.91
C LEU A 160 3.84 -8.90 3.86
N ALA A 161 3.97 -8.18 2.74
CA ALA A 161 4.95 -8.52 1.71
C ALA A 161 6.39 -8.33 2.21
N THR A 162 6.65 -7.24 2.95
CA THR A 162 7.94 -7.00 3.60
C THR A 162 8.28 -8.10 4.61
N LEU A 163 7.31 -8.54 5.41
CA LEU A 163 7.50 -9.61 6.39
C LEU A 163 7.77 -10.97 5.72
N ILE A 164 7.06 -11.31 4.65
CA ILE A 164 7.29 -12.57 3.90
C ILE A 164 8.70 -12.57 3.31
N MET A 165 9.08 -11.49 2.61
CA MET A 165 10.40 -11.35 2.01
C MET A 165 11.50 -11.44 3.07
N GLY A 166 11.36 -10.67 4.15
CA GLY A 166 12.30 -10.65 5.26
C GLY A 166 12.43 -12.01 5.92
N ALA A 167 11.31 -12.65 6.31
CA ALA A 167 11.33 -13.94 6.98
C ALA A 167 11.99 -15.02 6.13
N MET A 168 11.61 -15.18 4.86
CA MET A 168 12.15 -16.25 4.02
C MET A 168 13.65 -16.06 3.76
N THR A 169 14.05 -14.88 3.30
CA THR A 169 15.45 -14.60 2.95
C THR A 169 16.34 -14.46 4.17
N GLY A 170 15.84 -13.88 5.25
CA GLY A 170 16.55 -13.74 6.52
C GLY A 170 16.73 -15.08 7.23
N ILE A 171 15.73 -15.95 7.27
CA ILE A 171 15.89 -17.32 7.81
C ILE A 171 16.91 -18.10 6.99
N ALA A 172 16.87 -18.00 5.66
CA ALA A 172 17.87 -18.66 4.80
C ALA A 172 19.29 -18.13 5.05
N ALA A 173 19.45 -16.80 5.19
CA ALA A 173 20.75 -16.19 5.47
C ALA A 173 21.27 -16.56 6.86
N ILE A 174 20.42 -16.52 7.89
CA ILE A 174 20.76 -16.96 9.25
C ILE A 174 21.17 -18.43 9.24
N GLY A 175 20.39 -19.30 8.61
CA GLY A 175 20.70 -20.73 8.49
C GLY A 175 22.06 -20.97 7.83
N SER A 176 22.34 -20.27 6.73
CA SER A 176 23.63 -20.29 6.05
C SER A 176 24.76 -19.84 6.98
N PHE A 177 24.63 -18.70 7.65
CA PHE A 177 25.68 -18.17 8.53
C PHE A 177 25.95 -19.06 9.74
N LEU A 178 24.91 -19.62 10.36
CA LEU A 178 25.07 -20.57 11.46
C LEU A 178 25.78 -21.85 11.00
N TRP A 179 25.42 -22.37 9.82
CA TRP A 179 26.02 -23.58 9.28
C TRP A 179 27.53 -23.44 9.04
N PHE A 180 27.97 -22.29 8.54
CA PHE A 180 29.38 -22.00 8.25
C PHE A 180 30.12 -21.31 9.42
N GLY A 181 29.53 -21.24 10.62
CA GLY A 181 30.18 -20.69 11.81
C GLY A 181 30.31 -19.16 11.86
N GLN A 182 29.59 -18.43 11.00
CA GLN A 182 29.60 -16.96 10.93
C GLN A 182 28.59 -16.34 11.91
N TYR A 183 28.69 -16.69 13.20
CA TYR A 183 27.72 -16.31 14.22
C TYR A 183 27.45 -14.80 14.33
N PRO A 184 28.45 -13.89 14.24
CA PRO A 184 28.18 -12.45 14.30
C PRO A 184 27.28 -11.96 13.17
N LEU A 185 27.42 -12.51 11.96
CA LEU A 185 26.58 -12.17 10.82
C LEU A 185 25.17 -12.74 10.97
N ALA A 186 25.02 -13.95 11.52
CA ALA A 186 23.70 -14.50 11.85
C ALA A 186 22.94 -13.60 12.84
N VAL A 187 23.60 -13.13 13.91
CA VAL A 187 23.01 -12.20 14.88
C VAL A 187 22.68 -10.86 14.23
N ALA A 188 23.57 -10.32 13.39
CA ALA A 188 23.31 -9.07 12.69
C ALA A 188 22.07 -9.14 11.79
N VAL A 189 21.91 -10.22 11.02
CA VAL A 189 20.71 -10.44 10.20
C VAL A 189 19.46 -10.62 11.06
N ALA A 190 19.54 -11.34 12.19
CA ALA A 190 18.40 -11.50 13.09
C ALA A 190 17.94 -10.16 13.69
N LEU A 191 18.87 -9.33 14.15
CA LEU A 191 18.57 -7.98 14.65
C LEU A 191 17.98 -7.09 13.55
N MET A 192 18.54 -7.17 12.35
CA MET A 192 18.02 -6.46 11.19
C MET A 192 16.58 -6.89 10.85
N MET A 193 16.28 -8.19 10.86
CA MET A 193 14.93 -8.70 10.66
C MET A 193 13.96 -8.15 11.71
N ALA A 194 14.34 -8.14 12.98
CA ALA A 194 13.52 -7.57 14.05
C ALA A 194 13.27 -6.07 13.83
N GLY A 195 14.31 -5.32 13.42
CA GLY A 195 14.22 -3.90 13.08
C GLY A 195 13.30 -3.64 11.87
N VAL A 196 13.44 -4.42 10.80
CA VAL A 196 12.60 -4.32 9.59
C VAL A 196 11.15 -4.68 9.90
N ALA A 197 10.90 -5.72 10.71
CA ALA A 197 9.56 -6.07 11.13
C ALA A 197 8.92 -4.93 11.93
N LYS A 198 9.61 -4.42 12.97
CA LYS A 198 9.14 -3.28 13.77
C LYS A 198 8.90 -2.04 12.91
N GLY A 199 9.81 -1.73 12.00
CA GLY A 199 9.71 -0.61 11.06
C GLY A 199 8.52 -0.76 10.12
N ALA A 200 8.30 -1.94 9.54
CA ALA A 200 7.17 -2.21 8.67
C ALA A 200 5.83 -2.02 9.41
N PHE A 201 5.73 -2.47 10.67
CA PHE A 201 4.54 -2.22 11.49
C PHE A 201 4.33 -0.73 11.79
N ALA A 202 5.39 0.00 12.14
CA ALA A 202 5.31 1.43 12.43
C ALA A 202 4.87 2.24 11.19
N VAL A 203 5.47 1.97 10.03
CA VAL A 203 5.12 2.63 8.76
C VAL A 203 3.68 2.32 8.36
N ALA A 204 3.27 1.06 8.44
CA ALA A 204 1.90 0.66 8.08
C ALA A 204 0.86 1.30 9.00
N ARG A 205 1.13 1.38 10.32
CA ARG A 205 0.26 2.09 11.28
C ARG A 205 0.15 3.57 10.93
N MET A 206 1.29 4.25 10.73
CA MET A 206 1.34 5.67 10.39
C MET A 206 0.55 5.98 9.12
N GLN A 207 0.75 5.18 8.07
CA GLN A 207 0.08 5.38 6.79
C GLN A 207 -1.42 5.13 6.87
N LEU A 208 -1.84 4.13 7.64
CA LEU A 208 -3.26 3.85 7.85
C LEU A 208 -3.94 4.96 8.66
N THR A 209 -3.30 5.46 9.72
CA THR A 209 -3.81 6.61 10.48
C THR A 209 -3.91 7.86 9.60
N ALA A 210 -2.93 8.11 8.73
CA ALA A 210 -2.98 9.21 7.77
C ALA A 210 -4.17 9.08 6.80
N CYS A 211 -4.39 7.90 6.20
CA CYS A 211 -5.52 7.66 5.31
C CYS A 211 -6.88 7.77 6.03
N LEU A 212 -6.97 7.33 7.30
CA LEU A 212 -8.17 7.51 8.12
C LEU A 212 -8.46 8.99 8.38
N ALA A 213 -7.43 9.79 8.67
CA ALA A 213 -7.57 11.23 8.85
C ALA A 213 -8.02 11.93 7.54
N GLU A 214 -7.43 11.59 6.40
CA GLU A 214 -7.84 12.10 5.09
C GLU A 214 -9.30 11.74 4.75
N ALA A 215 -9.72 10.51 5.05
CA ALA A 215 -11.11 10.09 4.83
C ALA A 215 -12.11 10.86 5.70
N GLY A 216 -11.77 11.11 6.97
CA GLY A 216 -12.60 11.91 7.88
C GLY A 216 -12.75 13.36 7.46
N VAL A 217 -11.68 13.99 6.95
CA VAL A 217 -11.73 15.36 6.41
C VAL A 217 -12.60 15.43 5.15
N ALA A 218 -12.49 14.44 4.25
CA ALA A 218 -13.29 14.39 3.04
C ALA A 218 -14.80 14.28 3.36
N GLU A 219 -15.18 13.43 4.30
CA GLU A 219 -16.58 13.26 4.73
C GLU A 219 -17.13 14.54 5.36
N GLN A 220 -16.35 15.24 6.19
CA GLN A 220 -16.75 16.53 6.75
C GLN A 220 -16.94 17.61 5.67
N SER A 221 -16.06 17.66 4.66
CA SER A 221 -16.18 18.63 3.57
C SER A 221 -17.42 18.39 2.70
N GLU A 222 -17.78 17.13 2.45
CA GLU A 222 -19.00 16.75 1.72
C GLU A 222 -20.24 17.15 2.51
N VAL A 223 -20.28 16.84 3.80
CA VAL A 223 -21.38 17.24 4.69
C VAL A 223 -21.49 18.77 4.77
N VAL A 224 -20.38 19.52 4.86
CA VAL A 224 -20.43 20.99 4.85
C VAL A 224 -20.95 21.51 3.51
N SER A 225 -20.56 20.92 2.37
CA SER A 225 -21.07 21.33 1.07
C SER A 225 -22.56 21.03 0.89
N LEU A 226 -23.03 19.89 1.43
CA LEU A 226 -24.44 19.52 1.45
C LEU A 226 -25.23 20.42 2.38
N LEU A 227 -24.70 20.73 3.56
CA LEU A 227 -25.33 21.67 4.48
C LEU A 227 -25.35 23.08 3.89
N LEU A 228 -24.26 23.57 3.29
CA LEU A 228 -24.23 24.86 2.62
C LEU A 228 -25.20 24.89 1.45
N ARG A 229 -25.29 23.82 0.66
CA ARG A 229 -26.29 23.70 -0.39
C ARG A 229 -27.71 23.65 0.18
N GLU A 230 -27.96 22.92 1.26
CA GLU A 230 -29.24 22.89 1.96
C GLU A 230 -29.55 24.23 2.63
N PHE A 231 -28.55 24.99 3.09
CA PHE A 231 -28.69 26.35 3.60
C PHE A 231 -28.94 27.34 2.46
N GLU A 232 -28.28 27.22 1.31
CA GLU A 232 -28.60 28.02 0.12
C GLU A 232 -30.01 27.69 -0.40
N GLU A 233 -30.40 26.42 -0.39
CA GLU A 233 -31.74 25.96 -0.79
C GLU A 233 -32.83 26.30 0.27
N ASN A 234 -32.52 26.34 1.57
CA ASN A 234 -33.51 26.56 2.65
C ASN A 234 -33.46 27.95 3.35
N GLN A 235 -32.35 28.69 3.33
CA GLN A 235 -32.18 30.04 3.92
C GLN A 235 -32.13 31.17 2.87
N ALA A 236 -32.51 30.93 1.62
CA ALA A 236 -32.95 32.03 0.76
C ALA A 236 -34.32 32.56 1.26
N ASP A 237 -34.31 33.18 2.44
CA ASP A 237 -35.41 33.95 3.00
C ASP A 237 -35.82 34.99 1.97
N TRP A 238 -37.05 34.84 1.45
CA TRP A 238 -37.74 35.71 0.51
C TRP A 238 -36.84 36.77 -0.15
N LEU A 239 -36.00 36.36 -1.09
CA LEU A 239 -35.12 37.28 -1.81
C LEU A 239 -35.88 37.85 -2.99
N TRP A 240 -35.89 39.17 -3.09
CA TRP A 240 -36.29 39.91 -4.27
C TRP A 240 -35.44 41.17 -4.37
N GLN A 241 -35.24 41.65 -5.59
CA GLN A 241 -34.63 42.95 -5.86
C GLN A 241 -35.70 43.89 -6.41
N ILE A 242 -35.45 45.18 -6.30
CA ILE A 242 -36.32 46.22 -6.86
C ILE A 242 -35.47 47.08 -7.78
N ASP A 243 -35.93 47.29 -9.01
CA ASP A 243 -35.23 48.15 -9.98
C ASP A 243 -35.50 49.66 -9.73
N THR A 244 -34.87 50.53 -10.52
CA THR A 244 -35.04 51.99 -10.40
C THR A 244 -36.46 52.46 -10.72
N ASN A 245 -37.30 51.62 -11.34
CA ASN A 245 -38.71 51.89 -11.62
C ASN A 245 -39.64 51.33 -10.54
N ARG A 246 -39.10 50.83 -9.42
CA ARG A 246 -39.82 50.21 -8.30
C ARG A 246 -40.51 48.89 -8.66
N MET A 247 -40.00 48.20 -9.67
CA MET A 247 -40.52 46.91 -10.11
C MET A 247 -39.72 45.75 -9.52
N ILE A 248 -40.37 44.62 -9.27
CA ILE A 248 -39.74 43.45 -8.65
C ILE A 248 -38.92 42.69 -9.70
N ARG A 249 -37.66 42.42 -9.38
CA ARG A 249 -36.69 41.67 -10.21
C ARG A 249 -35.98 40.61 -9.38
N GLY A 250 -35.65 39.48 -9.99
CA GLY A 250 -34.94 38.39 -9.33
C GLY A 250 -35.71 37.79 -8.16
N ALA A 251 -37.03 37.59 -8.31
CA ALA A 251 -37.89 37.04 -7.28
C ALA A 251 -37.58 35.54 -7.04
N SER A 252 -37.27 35.16 -5.80
CA SER A 252 -37.03 33.76 -5.48
C SER A 252 -38.33 32.93 -5.56
N PRO A 253 -38.27 31.62 -5.89
CA PRO A 253 -39.45 30.77 -5.99
C PRO A 253 -40.31 30.73 -4.70
N ARG A 254 -39.67 30.84 -3.52
CA ARG A 254 -40.39 30.90 -2.23
C ARG A 254 -41.08 32.24 -1.98
N PHE A 255 -40.53 33.35 -2.49
CA PHE A 255 -41.19 34.65 -2.44
C PHE A 255 -42.48 34.64 -3.28
N ALA A 256 -42.42 34.07 -4.49
CA ALA A 256 -43.60 33.90 -5.33
C ALA A 256 -44.63 32.93 -4.71
N PHE A 257 -44.15 31.81 -4.14
CA PHE A 257 -44.99 30.86 -3.41
C PHE A 257 -45.70 31.51 -2.20
N ALA A 258 -45.01 32.35 -1.42
CA ALA A 258 -45.61 33.07 -0.29
C ALA A 258 -46.68 34.09 -0.74
N LEU A 259 -46.52 34.66 -1.94
CA LEU A 259 -47.50 35.52 -2.60
C LEU A 259 -48.65 34.74 -3.25
N GLY A 260 -48.58 33.40 -3.28
CA GLY A 260 -49.56 32.53 -3.91
C GLY A 260 -49.65 32.69 -5.43
N ARG A 261 -48.57 33.18 -6.07
CA ARG A 261 -48.52 33.48 -7.50
C ARG A 261 -47.33 32.80 -8.16
N PRO A 262 -47.43 32.45 -9.46
CA PRO A 262 -46.27 31.98 -10.22
C PRO A 262 -45.22 33.09 -10.35
N VAL A 263 -43.93 32.72 -10.46
CA VAL A 263 -42.80 33.67 -10.45
C VAL A 263 -42.92 34.67 -11.60
N GLU A 264 -43.46 34.24 -12.74
CA GLU A 264 -43.67 35.06 -13.93
C GLU A 264 -44.71 36.17 -13.73
N GLU A 265 -45.59 36.04 -12.74
CA GLU A 265 -46.56 37.07 -12.37
C GLU A 265 -46.04 38.02 -11.28
N VAL A 266 -44.92 37.66 -10.63
CA VAL A 266 -44.26 38.42 -9.58
C VAL A 266 -43.06 39.21 -10.15
N GLU A 267 -42.42 38.69 -11.19
CA GLU A 267 -41.41 39.36 -12.01
C GLU A 267 -42.07 40.38 -12.94
N GLY A 268 -41.79 41.66 -12.74
CA GLY A 268 -42.46 42.68 -13.54
C GLY A 268 -42.15 44.06 -13.04
#